data_AF-A0A955A4M7-F1
#
_entry.id   AF-A0A955A4M7-F1
#
_cell.length_a   1.000
_cell.length_b   1.000
_cell.length_c   1.000
_cell.angle_alpha   90.00
_cell.angle_beta   90.00
_cell.angle_gamma   90.00
#
_symmetry.space_group_name_H-M   'P 1'
#
loop_
_entity.id
_entity.type
_entity.pdbx_description
1 polymer ?
#
loop_
_entity_poly.entity_id
_entity_poly.type
_entity_poly.pdbx_seq_one_letter_code
_entity_poly.pdbx_strand_id
1 'polypeptide(L)'
;METWVPTAIWGFLACLVAGSVYGWLRVLLRVQHGVDVLDWNERRPVPWGLVYVAVCFVLLVICETGALQMLDLGEDAFKLEDLTREKQTAALLGMAGGRLMATLLGLFTIHVLTHARSHDTGATLARAGYDIWLGAKAFVLFAAPIYLLQYLLSTIWPEAAHPLVDLVREAPDGGLYGAVFLTAVVAAPVAEEFLLRGVFQGWLEKLAVWNGPTSDLLVSGTIDWAPRDKGWSEAKQARPLDSRPPWWPVIVSSGLFAIMHIQNKPSPDPIALFFFALGLGFLYQRTHRLLPCVVMHLLLNLSSMLILGLSIWRPELLPISVP
;
A
#
# COMPACT_ATOMS: atom_id res chain seq x y z
N MET A 1 11.42 -6.18 36.49
CA MET A 1 10.34 -5.82 35.54
C MET A 1 10.46 -6.54 34.19
N GLU A 2 11.45 -7.42 33.98
CA GLU A 2 11.80 -7.95 32.65
C GLU A 2 11.21 -9.32 32.29
N THR A 3 10.65 -10.08 33.25
CA THR A 3 10.25 -11.48 33.01
C THR A 3 8.93 -11.66 32.26
N TRP A 4 8.06 -10.65 32.22
CA TRP A 4 6.74 -10.76 31.57
C TRP A 4 6.76 -10.36 30.09
N VAL A 5 7.78 -9.62 29.64
CA VAL A 5 7.81 -9.06 28.27
C VAL A 5 7.93 -10.14 27.20
N PRO A 6 8.83 -11.14 27.31
CA PRO A 6 8.85 -12.26 26.35
C PRO A 6 7.55 -13.06 26.34
N THR A 7 6.95 -13.25 27.52
CA THR A 7 5.65 -13.94 27.66
C THR A 7 4.52 -13.16 26.97
N ALA A 8 4.53 -11.83 27.07
CA ALA A 8 3.56 -10.97 26.39
C ALA A 8 3.74 -10.99 24.87
N ILE A 9 4.98 -11.01 24.36
CA ILE A 9 5.27 -11.16 22.93
C ILE A 9 4.75 -12.49 22.41
N TRP A 10 5.02 -13.61 23.10
CA TRP A 10 4.48 -14.92 22.75
C TRP A 10 2.96 -14.96 22.76
N GLY A 11 2.34 -14.37 23.79
CA GLY A 11 0.88 -14.25 23.88
C GLY A 11 0.30 -13.47 22.71
N PHE A 12 0.92 -12.35 22.34
CA PHE A 12 0.51 -11.55 21.18
C PHE A 12 0.63 -12.33 19.87
N LEU A 13 1.76 -13.00 19.62
CA LEU A 13 1.97 -13.82 18.43
C LEU A 13 0.96 -14.98 18.35
N ALA A 14 0.71 -15.67 19.47
CA ALA A 14 -0.28 -16.73 19.54
C ALA A 14 -1.69 -16.22 19.23
N CYS A 15 -2.08 -15.06 19.77
CA CYS A 15 -3.34 -14.41 19.45
C CYS A 15 -3.44 -14.00 17.97
N LEU A 16 -2.36 -13.50 17.38
CA LEU A 16 -2.31 -13.12 15.97
C LEU A 16 -2.50 -14.34 15.06
N VAL A 17 -1.80 -15.44 15.34
CA VAL A 17 -1.92 -16.70 14.61
C VAL A 17 -3.32 -17.30 14.78
N ALA A 18 -3.82 -17.40 16.01
CA ALA A 18 -5.17 -17.92 16.28
C ALA A 18 -6.24 -17.08 15.60
N GLY A 19 -6.11 -15.74 15.64
CA GLY A 19 -6.99 -14.79 14.96
C GLY A 19 -6.95 -14.95 13.44
N SER A 20 -5.77 -15.14 12.85
CA SER A 20 -5.61 -15.40 11.41
C SER A 20 -6.26 -16.72 10.99
N VAL A 21 -5.98 -17.81 11.72
CA VAL A 21 -6.56 -19.14 11.45
C VAL A 21 -8.08 -19.09 11.54
N TYR A 22 -8.61 -18.51 12.62
CA TYR A 22 -10.05 -18.32 12.77
C TYR A 22 -10.64 -17.48 11.64
N GLY A 23 -9.97 -16.38 11.28
CA GLY A 23 -10.38 -15.51 10.17
C GLY A 23 -10.47 -16.26 8.84
N TRP A 24 -9.43 -17.02 8.47
CA TRP A 24 -9.41 -17.80 7.23
C TRP A 24 -10.43 -18.93 7.23
N LEU A 25 -10.65 -19.62 8.34
CA LEU A 25 -11.73 -20.61 8.47
C LEU A 25 -13.09 -19.96 8.20
N ARG A 26 -13.34 -18.76 8.75
CA ARG A 26 -14.58 -18.00 8.50
C ARG A 26 -14.70 -17.57 7.03
N VAL A 27 -13.61 -17.15 6.40
CA VAL A 27 -13.56 -16.81 4.97
C VAL A 27 -13.92 -18.03 4.12
N LEU A 28 -13.27 -19.17 4.38
CA LEU A 28 -13.51 -20.43 3.67
C LEU A 28 -14.97 -20.89 3.80
N LEU A 29 -15.52 -20.86 5.02
CA LEU A 29 -16.91 -21.21 5.25
C LEU A 29 -17.87 -20.27 4.49
N ARG A 30 -17.61 -18.95 4.44
CA ARG A 30 -18.45 -18.03 3.66
C ARG A 30 -18.39 -18.33 2.17
N VAL A 31 -17.20 -18.53 1.63
CA VAL A 31 -16.99 -18.87 0.21
C VAL A 31 -17.68 -20.18 -0.17
N GLN A 32 -17.60 -21.21 0.68
CA GLN A 32 -18.27 -22.50 0.47
C GLN A 32 -19.80 -22.37 0.43
N HIS A 33 -20.38 -21.45 1.21
CA HIS A 33 -21.82 -21.17 1.21
C HIS A 33 -22.23 -20.12 0.16
N GLY A 34 -21.33 -19.70 -0.74
CA GLY A 34 -21.62 -18.68 -1.75
C GLY A 34 -21.88 -17.28 -1.18
N VAL A 35 -21.48 -17.04 0.06
CA VAL A 35 -21.64 -15.75 0.75
C VAL A 35 -20.41 -14.90 0.51
N ASP A 36 -20.63 -13.63 0.12
CA ASP A 36 -19.54 -12.68 -0.04
C ASP A 36 -18.74 -12.50 1.26
N VAL A 37 -17.41 -12.54 1.15
CA VAL A 37 -16.51 -12.34 2.30
C VAL A 37 -16.62 -10.92 2.84
N LEU A 38 -16.75 -9.96 1.93
CA LEU A 38 -16.97 -8.55 2.21
C LEU A 38 -17.99 -7.99 1.22
N ASP A 39 -18.90 -7.17 1.73
CA ASP A 39 -19.96 -6.58 0.93
C ASP A 39 -19.39 -5.72 -0.19
N TRP A 40 -20.03 -5.81 -1.36
CA TRP A 40 -19.67 -5.00 -2.52
C TRP A 40 -20.31 -3.62 -2.40
N ASN A 41 -19.48 -2.58 -2.37
CA ASN A 41 -19.96 -1.20 -2.50
C ASN A 41 -20.04 -0.83 -3.99
N GLU A 42 -21.28 -0.72 -4.49
CA GLU A 42 -21.53 -0.24 -5.85
C GLU A 42 -20.90 1.15 -6.07
N ARG A 43 -20.27 1.31 -7.22
CA ARG A 43 -19.59 2.55 -7.60
C ARG A 43 -19.65 2.79 -9.09
N ARG A 44 -19.42 4.05 -9.46
CA ARG A 44 -19.13 4.45 -10.83
C ARG A 44 -17.66 4.20 -11.17
N PRO A 45 -17.33 4.01 -12.46
CA PRO A 45 -15.94 4.02 -12.91
C PRO A 45 -15.24 5.33 -12.54
N VAL A 46 -13.93 5.25 -12.33
CA VAL A 46 -13.11 6.42 -12.04
C VAL A 46 -13.14 7.42 -13.21
N PRO A 47 -13.18 8.74 -12.94
CA PRO A 47 -13.31 9.74 -13.98
C PRO A 47 -12.03 9.91 -14.83
N TRP A 48 -10.87 9.47 -14.34
CA TRP A 48 -9.58 9.59 -15.02
C TRP A 48 -9.29 8.50 -16.05
N GLY A 49 -8.42 8.82 -17.03
CA GLY A 49 -7.78 7.89 -17.95
C GLY A 49 -6.31 7.58 -17.63
N LEU A 50 -5.66 6.78 -18.48
CA LEU A 50 -4.26 6.34 -18.36
C LEU A 50 -3.27 7.50 -18.25
N VAL A 51 -3.51 8.63 -18.92
CA VAL A 51 -2.64 9.81 -18.84
C VAL A 51 -2.48 10.29 -17.39
N TYR A 52 -3.56 10.31 -16.60
CA TYR A 52 -3.47 10.74 -15.20
C TYR A 52 -2.80 9.72 -14.31
N VAL A 53 -2.92 8.43 -14.63
CA VAL A 53 -2.13 7.38 -13.97
C VAL A 53 -0.65 7.68 -14.18
N ALA A 54 -0.23 7.87 -15.43
CA ALA A 54 1.16 8.21 -15.76
C ALA A 54 1.62 9.50 -15.08
N VAL A 55 0.79 10.56 -15.07
CA VAL A 55 1.08 11.82 -14.38
C VAL A 55 1.31 11.59 -12.89
N CYS A 56 0.51 10.76 -12.21
CA CYS A 56 0.70 10.49 -10.79
C CYS A 56 2.02 9.75 -10.50
N PHE A 57 2.42 8.80 -11.35
CA PHE A 57 3.72 8.14 -11.25
C PHE A 57 4.89 9.10 -11.54
N VAL A 58 4.73 9.99 -12.53
CA VAL A 58 5.73 11.02 -12.84
C VAL A 58 5.87 12.01 -11.69
N LEU A 59 4.76 12.43 -11.07
CA LEU A 59 4.78 13.30 -9.89
C LEU A 59 5.52 12.65 -8.72
N LEU A 60 5.37 11.33 -8.50
CA LEU A 60 6.14 10.61 -7.50
C LEU A 60 7.65 10.77 -7.75
N VAL A 61 8.10 10.46 -8.96
CA VAL A 61 9.52 10.54 -9.33
C VAL A 61 10.04 11.98 -9.21
N ILE A 62 9.30 12.97 -9.71
CA ILE A 62 9.68 14.39 -9.63
C ILE A 62 9.79 14.85 -8.18
N CYS A 63 8.82 14.53 -7.32
CA CYS A 63 8.85 14.97 -5.93
C CYS A 63 9.94 14.28 -5.12
N GLU A 64 10.18 12.98 -5.33
CA GLU A 64 11.26 12.26 -4.65
C GLU A 64 12.64 12.77 -5.10
N THR A 65 12.88 12.83 -6.41
CA THR A 65 14.17 13.32 -6.93
C THR A 65 14.39 14.80 -6.63
N GLY A 66 13.36 15.63 -6.72
CA GLY A 66 13.42 17.04 -6.34
C GLY A 66 13.75 17.22 -4.85
N ALA A 67 13.17 16.41 -3.95
CA ALA A 67 13.52 16.45 -2.54
C ALA A 67 14.99 16.09 -2.28
N LEU A 68 15.54 15.12 -3.01
CA LEU A 68 16.97 14.75 -2.92
C LEU A 68 17.89 15.85 -3.50
N GLN A 69 17.49 16.49 -4.59
CA GLN A 69 18.23 17.62 -5.18
C GLN A 69 18.27 18.83 -4.25
N MET A 70 17.18 19.13 -3.53
CA MET A 70 17.14 20.21 -2.54
C MET A 70 18.11 19.99 -1.37
N LEU A 71 18.54 18.74 -1.14
CA LEU A 71 19.53 18.38 -0.13
C LEU A 71 20.97 18.39 -0.68
N ASP A 72 21.18 18.80 -1.94
CA ASP A 72 22.47 18.78 -2.63
C ASP A 72 23.14 17.41 -2.61
N LEU A 73 22.32 16.35 -2.71
CA LEU A 73 22.79 14.96 -2.70
C LEU A 73 23.06 14.41 -4.11
N GLY A 74 22.66 15.13 -5.17
CA GLY A 74 22.98 14.79 -6.56
C GLY A 74 22.72 13.33 -6.94
N GLU A 75 23.66 12.72 -7.64
CA GLU A 75 23.65 11.28 -7.98
C GLU A 75 24.06 10.38 -6.80
N ASP A 76 24.79 10.92 -5.82
CA ASP A 76 25.21 10.19 -4.61
C ASP A 76 24.00 9.75 -3.76
N ALA A 77 22.86 10.42 -3.91
CA ALA A 77 21.60 10.07 -3.27
C ALA A 77 21.12 8.63 -3.59
N PHE A 78 21.50 8.09 -4.76
CA PHE A 78 21.13 6.73 -5.16
C PHE A 78 21.96 5.65 -4.47
N LYS A 79 23.05 6.04 -3.79
CA LYS A 79 23.91 5.15 -2.99
C LYS A 79 23.89 5.60 -1.54
N LEU A 80 22.75 5.37 -0.88
CA LEU A 80 22.56 5.71 0.53
C LEU A 80 23.71 5.21 1.41
N GLU A 81 24.26 4.04 1.12
CA GLU A 81 25.38 3.43 1.84
C GLU A 81 26.68 4.27 1.84
N ASP A 82 26.93 5.06 0.80
CA ASP A 82 28.14 5.89 0.65
C ASP A 82 28.04 7.25 1.38
N LEU A 83 26.83 7.64 1.81
CA LEU A 83 26.57 8.94 2.43
C LEU A 83 26.89 8.96 3.92
N THR A 84 27.19 10.16 4.45
CA THR A 84 27.28 10.36 5.90
C THR A 84 25.93 10.09 6.58
N ARG A 85 25.92 9.70 7.86
CA ARG A 85 24.69 9.39 8.61
C ARG A 85 23.65 10.52 8.59
N GLU A 86 24.12 11.76 8.71
CA GLU A 86 23.29 12.95 8.59
C GLU A 86 22.62 13.05 7.21
N LYS A 87 23.39 12.82 6.14
CA LYS A 87 22.90 12.82 4.76
C LYS A 87 21.96 11.65 4.48
N GLN A 88 22.22 10.45 5.00
CA GLN A 88 21.32 9.29 4.92
C GLN A 88 19.95 9.58 5.55
N THR A 89 19.98 10.12 6.78
CA THR A 89 18.77 10.47 7.53
C THR A 89 17.99 11.57 6.78
N ALA A 90 18.67 12.61 6.31
CA ALA A 90 18.06 13.68 5.53
C ALA A 90 17.47 13.15 4.21
N ALA A 91 18.16 12.27 3.50
CA ALA A 91 17.68 11.65 2.26
C ALA A 91 16.39 10.85 2.48
N LEU A 92 16.34 10.03 3.53
CA LEU A 92 15.15 9.24 3.88
C LEU A 92 13.95 10.14 4.23
N LEU A 93 14.17 11.18 5.04
CA LEU A 93 13.13 12.15 5.37
C LEU A 93 12.69 12.96 4.14
N GLY A 94 13.62 13.31 3.26
CA GLY A 94 13.36 13.95 1.97
C GLY A 94 12.49 13.08 1.07
N MET A 95 12.81 11.80 0.92
CA MET A 95 11.98 10.84 0.18
C MET A 95 10.60 10.66 0.81
N ALA A 96 10.49 10.58 2.14
CA ALA A 96 9.20 10.54 2.82
C ALA A 96 8.35 11.78 2.51
N GLY A 97 8.95 12.97 2.60
CA GLY A 97 8.30 14.24 2.24
C GLY A 97 7.88 14.28 0.78
N GLY A 98 8.76 13.84 -0.13
CA GLY A 98 8.50 13.74 -1.57
C GLY A 98 7.30 12.83 -1.89
N ARG A 99 7.21 11.66 -1.25
CA ARG A 99 6.08 10.72 -1.38
C ARG A 99 4.75 11.32 -0.97
N LEU A 100 4.73 11.97 0.19
CA LEU A 100 3.52 12.62 0.71
C LEU A 100 3.13 13.81 -0.18
N MET A 101 4.09 14.62 -0.61
CA MET A 101 3.85 15.73 -1.54
C MET A 101 3.28 15.23 -2.86
N ALA A 102 3.87 14.19 -3.46
CA ALA A 102 3.38 13.58 -4.69
C ALA A 102 1.95 13.06 -4.55
N THR A 103 1.60 12.49 -3.40
CA THR A 103 0.24 12.04 -3.11
C THR A 103 -0.74 13.21 -3.09
N LEU A 104 -0.39 14.31 -2.41
CA LEU A 104 -1.21 15.51 -2.35
C LEU A 104 -1.38 16.16 -3.73
N LEU A 105 -0.28 16.29 -4.48
CA LEU A 105 -0.30 16.83 -5.84
C LEU A 105 -1.09 15.94 -6.79
N GLY A 106 -0.94 14.61 -6.71
CA GLY A 106 -1.72 13.67 -7.52
C GLY A 106 -3.22 13.78 -7.25
N LEU A 107 -3.62 13.81 -5.97
CA LEU A 107 -5.02 14.05 -5.58
C LEU A 107 -5.54 15.40 -6.10
N PHE A 108 -4.74 16.46 -5.98
CA PHE A 108 -5.08 17.80 -6.47
C PHE A 108 -5.22 17.83 -8.00
N THR A 109 -4.26 17.26 -8.73
CA THR A 109 -4.27 17.18 -10.20
C THR A 109 -5.49 16.39 -10.68
N ILE A 110 -5.77 15.23 -10.09
CA ILE A 110 -6.97 14.44 -10.40
C ILE A 110 -8.24 15.25 -10.10
N HIS A 111 -8.32 15.93 -8.95
CA HIS A 111 -9.48 16.73 -8.59
C HIS A 111 -9.73 17.88 -9.58
N VAL A 112 -8.70 18.68 -9.86
CA VAL A 112 -8.82 19.89 -10.70
C VAL A 112 -9.11 19.52 -12.15
N LEU A 113 -8.42 18.51 -12.68
CA LEU A 113 -8.49 18.19 -14.10
C LEU A 113 -9.61 17.21 -14.46
N THR A 114 -10.18 16.49 -13.48
CA THR A 114 -11.23 15.49 -13.73
C THR A 114 -12.52 15.72 -12.95
N HIS A 115 -12.55 16.73 -12.07
CA HIS A 115 -13.64 16.98 -11.11
C HIS A 115 -13.94 15.77 -10.20
N ALA A 116 -12.99 14.84 -10.05
CA ALA A 116 -13.07 13.73 -9.12
C ALA A 116 -13.26 14.25 -7.69
N ARG A 117 -14.08 13.54 -6.91
CA ARG A 117 -14.21 13.78 -5.49
C ARG A 117 -13.46 12.70 -4.71
N SER A 118 -13.33 12.92 -3.40
CA SER A 118 -12.69 11.95 -2.48
C SER A 118 -13.33 10.56 -2.51
N HIS A 119 -14.61 10.44 -2.89
CA HIS A 119 -15.27 9.15 -3.04
C HIS A 119 -14.86 8.40 -4.31
N ASP A 120 -14.34 9.08 -5.35
CA ASP A 120 -13.94 8.46 -6.63
C ASP A 120 -12.57 7.77 -6.53
N THR A 121 -11.69 8.26 -5.64
CA THR A 121 -10.39 7.64 -5.34
C THR A 121 -10.44 6.75 -4.10
N GLY A 122 -11.56 6.73 -3.38
CA GLY A 122 -11.67 6.11 -2.06
C GLY A 122 -10.91 6.84 -0.94
N ALA A 123 -10.38 8.05 -1.20
CA ALA A 123 -9.70 8.92 -0.24
C ALA A 123 -10.70 9.65 0.70
N THR A 124 -11.60 8.91 1.33
CA THR A 124 -12.63 9.44 2.23
C THR A 124 -12.40 9.03 3.67
N LEU A 125 -12.65 9.94 4.61
CA LEU A 125 -12.61 9.70 6.05
C LEU A 125 -14.02 9.55 6.66
N ALA A 126 -15.06 9.51 5.84
CA ALA A 126 -16.45 9.51 6.30
C ALA A 126 -16.81 8.33 7.23
N ARG A 127 -16.10 7.21 7.16
CA ARG A 127 -16.26 6.07 8.08
C ARG A 127 -14.91 5.62 8.64
N ALA A 128 -14.05 6.57 9.01
CA ALA A 128 -12.68 6.28 9.42
C ALA A 128 -12.58 5.18 10.50
N GLY A 129 -13.43 5.20 11.53
CA GLY A 129 -13.43 4.15 12.55
C GLY A 129 -13.73 2.75 12.01
N TYR A 130 -14.69 2.62 11.08
CA TYR A 130 -14.98 1.36 10.40
C TYR A 130 -13.81 0.92 9.53
N ASP A 131 -13.22 1.85 8.78
CA ASP A 131 -12.12 1.59 7.85
C ASP A 131 -10.84 1.16 8.60
N ILE A 132 -10.52 1.82 9.72
CA ILE A 132 -9.41 1.44 10.60
C ILE A 132 -9.62 0.03 11.14
N TRP A 133 -10.82 -0.27 11.64
CA TRP A 133 -11.13 -1.60 12.17
C TRP A 133 -11.08 -2.69 11.10
N LEU A 134 -11.57 -2.39 9.90
CA LEU A 134 -11.52 -3.30 8.76
C LEU A 134 -10.09 -3.57 8.32
N GLY A 135 -9.25 -2.54 8.23
CA GLY A 135 -7.81 -2.68 7.94
C GLY A 135 -7.09 -3.49 9.01
N ALA A 136 -7.39 -3.28 10.29
CA ALA A 136 -6.81 -4.05 11.40
C ALA A 136 -7.22 -5.53 11.36
N LYS A 137 -8.49 -5.84 11.05
CA LYS A 137 -8.92 -7.23 10.83
C LYS A 137 -8.24 -7.87 9.64
N ALA A 138 -8.10 -7.12 8.54
CA ALA A 138 -7.40 -7.61 7.35
C ALA A 138 -5.93 -7.88 7.67
N PHE A 139 -5.26 -7.01 8.43
CA PHE A 139 -3.92 -7.27 8.95
C PHE A 139 -3.87 -8.56 9.77
N VAL A 140 -4.74 -8.76 10.76
CA VAL A 140 -4.76 -10.01 11.55
C VAL A 140 -4.98 -11.24 10.65
N LEU A 141 -5.85 -11.14 9.65
CA LEU A 141 -6.11 -12.21 8.70
C LEU A 141 -4.85 -12.56 7.88
N PHE A 142 -4.15 -11.56 7.35
CA PHE A 142 -3.03 -11.76 6.43
C PHE A 142 -1.66 -11.87 7.12
N ALA A 143 -1.48 -11.38 8.35
CA ALA A 143 -0.18 -11.33 9.00
C ALA A 143 0.46 -12.71 9.13
N ALA A 144 -0.26 -13.70 9.69
CA ALA A 144 0.28 -15.05 9.87
C ALA A 144 0.69 -15.75 8.55
N PRO A 145 -0.15 -15.82 7.50
CA PRO A 145 0.26 -16.47 6.25
C PRO A 145 1.38 -15.72 5.54
N ILE A 146 1.43 -14.38 5.61
CA ILE A 146 2.51 -13.59 5.01
C ILE A 146 3.82 -13.81 5.76
N TYR A 147 3.82 -13.76 7.09
CA TYR A 147 5.03 -14.04 7.88
C TYR A 147 5.49 -15.50 7.76
N LEU A 148 4.56 -16.46 7.69
CA LEU A 148 4.89 -17.85 7.42
C LEU A 148 5.54 -18.00 6.04
N LEU A 149 4.98 -17.36 5.01
CA LEU A 149 5.55 -17.39 3.67
C LEU A 149 6.94 -16.75 3.63
N GLN A 150 7.13 -15.59 4.28
CA GLN A 150 8.44 -14.95 4.41
C GLN A 150 9.45 -15.87 5.12
N TYR A 151 9.04 -16.52 6.22
CA TYR A 151 9.89 -17.48 6.93
C TYR A 151 10.27 -18.67 6.04
N LEU A 152 9.32 -19.28 5.34
CA LEU A 152 9.60 -20.39 4.43
C LEU A 152 10.55 -19.96 3.31
N LEU A 153 10.34 -18.78 2.74
CA LEU A 153 11.18 -18.24 1.68
C LEU A 153 12.60 -17.94 2.18
N SER A 154 12.77 -17.43 3.40
CA SER A 154 14.10 -17.15 3.96
C SER A 154 14.89 -18.43 4.26
N THR A 155 14.22 -19.57 4.51
CA THR A 155 14.91 -20.87 4.59
C THR A 155 15.49 -21.34 3.25
N ILE A 156 14.95 -20.84 2.14
CA ILE A 156 15.40 -21.19 0.78
C ILE A 156 16.43 -20.16 0.27
N TRP A 157 16.32 -18.89 0.69
CA TRP A 157 17.25 -17.79 0.38
C TRP A 157 17.82 -17.13 1.65
N PRO A 158 18.82 -17.75 2.31
CA PRO A 158 19.35 -17.26 3.58
C PRO A 158 20.17 -15.96 3.46
N GLU A 159 20.77 -15.70 2.30
CA GLU A 159 21.62 -14.52 2.04
C GLU A 159 20.83 -13.34 1.44
N ALA A 160 19.51 -13.32 1.61
CA ALA A 160 18.69 -12.21 1.13
C ALA A 160 19.12 -10.91 1.82
N ALA A 161 19.64 -9.96 1.04
CA ALA A 161 20.01 -8.65 1.54
C ALA A 161 18.79 -7.74 1.57
N HIS A 162 18.70 -6.93 2.62
CA HIS A 162 17.64 -5.95 2.80
C HIS A 162 18.31 -4.59 3.03
N PRO A 163 18.60 -3.79 1.98
CA PRO A 163 19.50 -2.64 2.07
C PRO A 163 19.18 -1.65 3.20
N LEU A 164 17.90 -1.36 3.46
CA LEU A 164 17.51 -0.47 4.57
C LEU A 164 17.67 -1.13 5.95
N VAL A 165 17.43 -2.44 6.04
CA VAL A 165 17.61 -3.20 7.29
C VAL A 165 19.09 -3.34 7.59
N ASP A 166 19.89 -3.70 6.58
CA ASP A 166 21.35 -3.84 6.66
C ASP A 166 21.97 -2.51 7.09
N LEU A 167 21.54 -1.40 6.49
CA LEU A 167 22.03 -0.05 6.84
C LEU A 167 21.84 0.31 8.33
N VAL A 168 20.72 -0.10 8.92
CA VAL A 168 20.41 0.13 10.33
C VAL A 168 21.12 -0.89 11.24
N ARG A 169 21.26 -2.14 10.80
CA ARG A 169 21.97 -3.20 11.54
C ARG A 169 23.47 -2.94 11.65
N GLU A 170 24.09 -2.44 10.58
CA GLU A 170 25.54 -2.21 10.51
C GLU A 170 26.03 -1.10 11.45
N ALA A 171 25.24 -0.02 11.63
CA ALA A 171 25.46 0.89 12.76
C ALA A 171 24.11 1.42 13.29
N PRO A 172 23.65 0.88 14.43
CA PRO A 172 22.43 1.30 15.08
C PRO A 172 22.44 2.77 15.47
N ASP A 173 21.75 3.60 14.69
CA ASP A 173 21.51 5.02 14.98
C ASP A 173 20.01 5.30 15.11
N GLY A 174 19.63 6.00 16.18
CA GLY A 174 18.22 6.29 16.48
C GLY A 174 17.58 7.27 15.49
N GLY A 175 18.36 8.23 14.97
CA GLY A 175 17.89 9.20 13.98
C GLY A 175 17.59 8.53 12.64
N LEU A 176 18.54 7.72 12.15
CA LEU A 176 18.39 6.92 10.95
C LEU A 176 17.21 5.95 11.05
N TYR A 177 17.10 5.21 12.16
CA TYR A 177 15.97 4.31 12.39
C TYR A 177 14.63 5.07 12.40
N GLY A 178 14.57 6.24 13.04
CA GLY A 178 13.39 7.09 13.02
C GLY A 178 13.00 7.54 11.62
N ALA A 179 13.98 7.86 10.77
CA ALA A 179 13.74 8.21 9.37
C ALA A 179 13.27 7.01 8.53
N VAL A 180 13.89 5.83 8.68
CA VAL A 180 13.43 4.59 8.04
C VAL A 180 12.00 4.25 8.48
N PHE A 181 11.71 4.37 9.79
CA PHE A 181 10.39 4.15 10.35
C PHE A 181 9.35 5.08 9.72
N LEU A 182 9.60 6.39 9.70
CA LEU A 182 8.65 7.36 9.13
C LEU A 182 8.38 7.06 7.64
N THR A 183 9.43 6.76 6.89
CA THR A 183 9.33 6.45 5.46
C THR A 183 8.55 5.15 5.23
N ALA A 184 8.97 4.05 5.85
CA ALA A 184 8.43 2.72 5.59
C ALA A 184 7.05 2.49 6.22
N VAL A 185 6.77 3.05 7.40
CA VAL A 185 5.51 2.82 8.13
C VAL A 185 4.42 3.80 7.73
N VAL A 186 4.79 5.04 7.35
CA VAL A 186 3.81 6.11 7.11
C VAL A 186 3.80 6.56 5.66
N ALA A 187 4.92 7.12 5.18
CA ALA A 187 4.93 7.79 3.88
C ALA A 187 4.73 6.82 2.70
N ALA A 188 5.42 5.68 2.73
CA ALA A 188 5.34 4.68 1.67
C ALA A 188 3.94 4.05 1.57
N PRO A 189 3.31 3.53 2.66
CA PRO A 189 1.95 3.00 2.59
C PRO A 189 0.93 4.01 2.07
N VAL A 190 1.01 5.27 2.50
CA VAL A 190 0.08 6.31 2.02
C VAL A 190 0.21 6.54 0.51
N ALA A 191 1.44 6.70 0.02
CA ALA A 191 1.70 6.96 -1.40
C ALA A 191 1.41 5.74 -2.28
N GLU A 192 1.83 4.56 -1.85
CA GLU A 192 1.65 3.31 -2.60
C GLU A 192 0.19 2.90 -2.70
N GLU A 193 -0.60 3.00 -1.61
CA GLU A 193 -2.03 2.71 -1.68
C GLU A 193 -2.77 3.72 -2.55
N PHE A 194 -2.41 5.00 -2.48
CA PHE A 194 -2.97 6.01 -3.39
C PHE A 194 -2.67 5.68 -4.86
N LEU A 195 -1.40 5.46 -5.21
CA LEU A 195 -0.98 5.23 -6.60
C LEU A 195 -1.50 3.91 -7.15
N LEU A 196 -1.35 2.82 -6.39
CA LEU A 196 -1.61 1.47 -6.91
C LEU A 196 -3.07 1.05 -6.77
N ARG A 197 -3.75 1.44 -5.68
CA ARG A 197 -5.15 1.05 -5.45
C ARG A 197 -6.07 2.16 -5.96
N GLY A 198 -5.85 3.36 -5.42
CA GLY A 198 -6.63 4.55 -5.77
C GLY A 198 -6.63 4.80 -7.27
N VAL A 199 -5.46 5.03 -7.85
CA VAL A 199 -5.29 5.50 -9.22
C VAL A 199 -5.18 4.36 -10.24
N PHE A 200 -4.20 3.47 -10.08
CA PHE A 200 -3.88 2.43 -11.07
C PHE A 200 -4.92 1.31 -11.11
N GLN A 201 -5.20 0.65 -9.99
CA GLN A 201 -6.23 -0.39 -9.93
C GLN A 201 -7.61 0.19 -10.27
N GLY A 202 -7.95 1.39 -9.78
CA GLY A 202 -9.20 2.06 -10.17
C GLY A 202 -9.34 2.25 -11.70
N TRP A 203 -8.24 2.59 -12.39
CA TRP A 203 -8.21 2.66 -13.85
C TRP A 203 -8.31 1.28 -14.52
N LEU A 204 -7.62 0.25 -14.02
CA LEU A 204 -7.73 -1.13 -14.54
C LEU A 204 -9.15 -1.70 -14.37
N GLU A 205 -9.80 -1.39 -13.25
CA GLU A 205 -11.19 -1.77 -13.00
C GLU A 205 -12.13 -1.08 -13.97
N LYS A 206 -11.92 0.22 -14.29
CA LYS A 206 -12.62 0.90 -15.38
C LYS A 206 -12.38 0.18 -16.70
N LEU A 207 -11.13 -0.11 -17.06
CA LEU A 207 -10.77 -0.81 -18.29
C LEU A 207 -11.49 -2.16 -18.43
N ALA A 208 -11.66 -2.89 -17.32
CA ALA A 208 -12.28 -4.22 -17.32
C ALA A 208 -13.78 -4.23 -17.63
N VAL A 209 -14.46 -3.11 -17.42
CA VAL A 209 -15.93 -3.00 -17.48
C VAL A 209 -16.41 -1.92 -18.46
N TRP A 210 -15.49 -1.18 -19.07
CA TRP A 210 -15.79 -0.04 -19.94
C TRP A 210 -16.40 -0.50 -21.26
N ASN A 211 -17.49 0.16 -21.65
CA ASN A 211 -18.20 -0.08 -22.92
C ASN A 211 -18.38 1.21 -23.76
N GLY A 212 -17.74 2.31 -23.34
CA GLY A 212 -17.78 3.60 -24.05
C GLY A 212 -16.58 3.80 -24.99
N PRO A 213 -16.36 5.05 -25.45
CA PRO A 213 -15.23 5.40 -26.32
C PRO A 213 -13.87 5.07 -25.69
N THR A 214 -12.92 4.60 -26.50
CA THR A 214 -11.55 4.28 -26.05
C THR A 214 -10.75 5.51 -25.63
N SER A 215 -11.09 6.70 -26.15
CA SER A 215 -10.54 7.98 -25.70
C SER A 215 -10.69 8.18 -24.19
N ASP A 216 -11.76 7.66 -23.60
CA ASP A 216 -12.08 7.87 -22.19
C ASP A 216 -11.23 7.00 -21.26
N LEU A 217 -10.65 5.93 -21.82
CA LEU A 217 -9.65 5.10 -21.15
C LEU A 217 -8.27 5.75 -21.15
N LEU A 218 -7.98 6.60 -22.14
CA LEU A 218 -6.68 7.25 -22.30
C LEU A 218 -6.64 8.62 -21.60
N VAL A 219 -7.58 9.51 -21.90
CA VAL A 219 -7.46 10.96 -21.59
C VAL A 219 -8.52 11.47 -20.63
N SER A 220 -9.64 10.78 -20.38
CA SER A 220 -10.81 11.42 -19.74
C SER A 220 -10.48 12.11 -18.41
N GLY A 221 -10.71 13.43 -18.39
CA GLY A 221 -11.04 14.29 -17.25
C GLY A 221 -12.35 15.07 -17.49
N THR A 222 -13.07 14.75 -18.57
CA THR A 222 -14.40 15.27 -18.90
C THR A 222 -15.19 14.15 -19.57
N ILE A 223 -15.81 13.29 -18.77
CA ILE A 223 -17.13 12.83 -19.19
C ILE A 223 -17.98 14.09 -19.03
N ASP A 224 -18.39 14.67 -20.14
CA ASP A 224 -19.43 15.69 -20.18
C ASP A 224 -20.73 15.02 -19.69
N TRP A 225 -20.88 14.86 -18.38
CA TRP A 225 -21.93 14.04 -17.81
C TRP A 225 -23.29 14.76 -17.73
N ALA A 226 -23.37 16.00 -18.20
CA ALA A 226 -24.54 16.65 -18.78
C ALA A 226 -24.23 18.11 -19.18
N PRO A 227 -24.77 18.62 -20.30
CA PRO A 227 -24.95 20.06 -20.49
C PRO A 227 -25.77 20.62 -19.32
N ARG A 228 -25.27 21.68 -18.67
CA ARG A 228 -25.83 22.30 -17.46
C ARG A 228 -27.20 22.98 -17.66
N ASP A 229 -27.83 22.78 -18.81
CA ASP A 229 -29.08 23.37 -19.28
C ASP A 229 -30.18 22.35 -19.64
N LYS A 230 -29.86 21.03 -19.67
CA LYS A 230 -30.87 19.99 -19.84
C LYS A 230 -31.09 19.26 -18.51
N GLY A 231 -32.34 19.27 -18.06
CA GLY A 231 -32.75 18.77 -16.75
C GLY A 231 -32.19 17.39 -16.41
N TRP A 232 -32.11 17.12 -15.10
CA TRP A 232 -31.61 15.90 -14.44
C TRP A 232 -32.23 14.56 -14.90
N SER A 233 -33.07 14.55 -15.94
CA SER A 233 -33.72 13.36 -16.48
C SER A 233 -32.84 12.53 -17.42
N GLU A 234 -31.75 13.07 -17.99
CA GLU A 234 -30.93 12.35 -19.00
C GLU A 234 -29.49 12.04 -18.59
N ALA A 235 -28.98 12.60 -17.48
CA ALA A 235 -27.68 12.24 -16.87
C ALA A 235 -27.68 10.82 -16.23
N LYS A 236 -28.61 9.96 -16.66
CA LYS A 236 -28.91 8.64 -16.11
C LYS A 236 -28.13 7.50 -16.79
N GLN A 237 -27.04 7.80 -17.50
CA GLN A 237 -26.32 6.79 -18.31
C GLN A 237 -24.81 6.67 -18.05
N ALA A 238 -24.28 7.19 -16.94
CA ALA A 238 -23.22 6.43 -16.28
C ALA A 238 -23.93 5.30 -15.53
N ARG A 239 -24.22 4.17 -16.22
CA ARG A 239 -24.80 3.01 -15.54
C ARG A 239 -23.94 2.73 -14.30
N PRO A 240 -24.53 2.51 -13.10
CA PRO A 240 -23.82 1.80 -12.05
C PRO A 240 -23.17 0.57 -12.70
N LEU A 241 -21.98 0.17 -12.25
CA LEU A 241 -21.40 -1.06 -12.76
C LEU A 241 -22.37 -2.21 -12.48
N ASP A 242 -23.16 -2.59 -13.49
CA ASP A 242 -24.12 -3.71 -13.43
C ASP A 242 -23.38 -5.03 -13.11
N SER A 243 -22.05 -5.04 -13.28
CA SER A 243 -21.15 -6.15 -12.99
C SER A 243 -19.96 -5.72 -12.14
N ARG A 244 -19.69 -6.49 -11.08
CA ARG A 244 -18.43 -6.42 -10.32
C ARG A 244 -17.25 -6.60 -11.30
N PRO A 245 -16.21 -5.74 -11.24
CA PRO A 245 -15.02 -5.95 -12.05
C PRO A 245 -14.43 -7.35 -11.80
N PRO A 246 -13.88 -8.01 -12.84
CA PRO A 246 -13.16 -9.26 -12.68
C PRO A 246 -11.94 -9.10 -11.75
N TRP A 247 -11.28 -10.21 -11.42
CA TRP A 247 -10.14 -10.22 -10.50
C TRP A 247 -8.81 -9.78 -11.12
N TRP A 248 -8.70 -9.75 -12.45
CA TRP A 248 -7.43 -9.44 -13.12
C TRP A 248 -6.85 -8.05 -12.78
N PRO A 249 -7.64 -6.97 -12.55
CA PRO A 249 -7.11 -5.68 -12.09
C PRO A 249 -6.35 -5.77 -10.76
N VAL A 250 -6.86 -6.59 -9.84
CA VAL A 250 -6.21 -6.86 -8.54
C VAL A 250 -4.88 -7.57 -8.76
N ILE A 251 -4.86 -8.59 -9.63
CA ILE A 251 -3.65 -9.36 -9.93
C ILE A 251 -2.58 -8.48 -10.57
N VAL A 252 -2.95 -7.66 -11.56
CA VAL A 252 -2.00 -6.78 -12.27
C VAL A 252 -1.47 -5.69 -11.34
N SER A 253 -2.32 -5.04 -10.54
CA SER A 253 -1.87 -4.05 -9.56
C SER A 253 -0.95 -4.67 -8.49
N SER A 254 -1.26 -5.88 -8.02
CA SER A 254 -0.43 -6.61 -7.06
C SER A 254 0.91 -7.03 -7.66
N GLY A 255 0.93 -7.40 -8.95
CA GLY A 255 2.15 -7.67 -9.69
C GLY A 255 3.04 -6.45 -9.79
N LEU A 256 2.47 -5.28 -10.14
CA LEU A 256 3.22 -4.02 -10.17
C LEU A 256 3.79 -3.65 -8.79
N PHE A 257 2.99 -3.81 -7.73
CA PHE A 257 3.46 -3.62 -6.35
C PHE A 257 4.69 -4.48 -6.05
N ALA A 258 4.64 -5.78 -6.35
CA ALA A 258 5.77 -6.68 -6.12
C ALA A 258 7.00 -6.32 -6.97
N ILE A 259 6.82 -5.96 -8.23
CA ILE A 259 7.93 -5.56 -9.13
C ILE A 259 8.62 -4.30 -8.63
N MET A 260 7.86 -3.32 -8.14
CA MET A 260 8.43 -2.08 -7.58
C MET A 260 9.28 -2.31 -6.33
N HIS A 261 9.17 -3.47 -5.69
CA HIS A 261 9.95 -3.87 -4.54
C HIS A 261 11.14 -4.79 -4.88
N ILE A 262 11.40 -5.02 -6.17
CA ILE A 262 12.64 -5.70 -6.58
C ILE A 262 13.81 -4.79 -6.27
N GLN A 263 14.74 -5.30 -5.46
CA GLN A 263 15.95 -4.60 -5.05
C GLN A 263 17.13 -5.04 -5.92
N ASN A 264 18.24 -4.28 -5.84
CA ASN A 264 19.47 -4.56 -6.59
C ASN A 264 20.07 -5.93 -6.24
N LYS A 265 19.80 -6.44 -5.04
CA LYS A 265 20.18 -7.78 -4.61
C LYS A 265 18.95 -8.69 -4.65
N PRO A 266 19.08 -9.95 -5.14
CA PRO A 266 17.96 -10.89 -5.16
C PRO A 266 17.41 -11.13 -3.76
N SER A 267 16.12 -10.88 -3.58
CA SER A 267 15.37 -11.17 -2.34
C SER A 267 14.05 -11.87 -2.71
N PRO A 268 13.57 -12.82 -1.90
CA PRO A 268 12.26 -13.44 -2.12
C PRO A 268 11.09 -12.54 -1.66
N ASP A 269 11.34 -11.36 -1.08
CA ASP A 269 10.29 -10.44 -0.59
C ASP A 269 9.18 -10.15 -1.60
N PRO A 270 9.48 -9.89 -2.90
CA PRO A 270 8.43 -9.61 -3.89
C PRO A 270 7.36 -10.70 -3.96
N ILE A 271 7.70 -11.96 -3.67
CA ILE A 271 6.74 -13.06 -3.67
C ILE A 271 5.74 -12.89 -2.51
N ALA A 272 6.23 -12.67 -1.30
CA ALA A 272 5.35 -12.43 -0.15
C ALA A 272 4.53 -11.14 -0.31
N LEU A 273 5.16 -10.09 -0.84
CA LEU A 273 4.53 -8.81 -1.11
C LEU A 273 3.45 -8.90 -2.19
N PHE A 274 3.59 -9.78 -3.19
CA PHE A 274 2.53 -10.05 -4.17
C PHE A 274 1.26 -10.58 -3.49
N PHE A 275 1.38 -11.60 -2.63
CA PHE A 275 0.22 -12.16 -1.92
C PHE A 275 -0.38 -11.18 -0.92
N PHE A 276 0.45 -10.36 -0.27
CA PHE A 276 -0.03 -9.28 0.58
C PHE A 276 -0.81 -8.24 -0.22
N ALA A 277 -0.30 -7.84 -1.39
CA ALA A 277 -0.93 -6.89 -2.27
C ALA A 277 -2.25 -7.40 -2.86
N LEU A 278 -2.42 -8.72 -3.06
CA LEU A 278 -3.71 -9.31 -3.44
C LEU A 278 -4.79 -9.01 -2.38
N GLY A 279 -4.43 -9.09 -1.10
CA GLY A 279 -5.33 -8.75 0.01
C GLY A 279 -5.74 -7.28 0.01
N LEU A 280 -4.77 -6.38 -0.19
CA LEU A 280 -5.02 -4.94 -0.32
C LEU A 280 -5.88 -4.60 -1.54
N GLY A 281 -5.59 -5.20 -2.70
CA GLY A 281 -6.34 -4.98 -3.91
C GLY A 281 -7.77 -5.53 -3.83
N PHE A 282 -7.98 -6.68 -3.18
CA PHE A 282 -9.32 -7.18 -2.86
C PHE A 282 -10.09 -6.24 -1.94
N LEU A 283 -9.44 -5.75 -0.88
CA LEU A 283 -10.02 -4.82 0.09
C LEU A 283 -10.46 -3.51 -0.59
N TYR A 284 -9.60 -2.95 -1.43
CA TYR A 284 -9.96 -1.78 -2.25
C TYR A 284 -11.06 -2.10 -3.25
N GLN A 285 -10.98 -3.22 -3.96
CA GLN A 285 -11.99 -3.61 -4.96
C GLN A 285 -13.38 -3.69 -4.32
N ARG A 286 -13.49 -4.29 -3.13
CA ARG A 286 -14.77 -4.48 -2.42
C ARG A 286 -15.29 -3.19 -1.78
N THR A 287 -14.43 -2.42 -1.14
CA THR A 287 -14.85 -1.25 -0.35
C THR A 287 -14.84 0.06 -1.12
N HIS A 288 -13.97 0.17 -2.12
CA HIS A 288 -13.54 1.41 -2.76
C HIS A 288 -13.06 2.47 -1.77
N ARG A 289 -12.24 2.04 -0.80
CA ARG A 289 -11.68 2.91 0.24
C ARG A 289 -10.19 2.64 0.41
N LEU A 290 -9.42 3.73 0.50
CA LEU A 290 -7.97 3.66 0.68
C LEU A 290 -7.58 3.41 2.13
N LEU A 291 -8.27 4.05 3.08
CA LEU A 291 -7.93 3.96 4.50
C LEU A 291 -7.79 2.53 5.05
N PRO A 292 -8.68 1.56 4.77
CA PRO A 292 -8.48 0.20 5.29
C PRO A 292 -7.25 -0.49 4.67
N CYS A 293 -6.89 -0.16 3.42
CA CYS A 293 -5.67 -0.65 2.76
C CYS A 293 -4.42 -0.02 3.40
N VAL A 294 -4.43 1.31 3.60
CA VAL A 294 -3.35 2.05 4.27
C VAL A 294 -3.12 1.51 5.67
N VAL A 295 -4.19 1.23 6.43
CA VAL A 295 -4.07 0.70 7.79
C VAL A 295 -3.50 -0.72 7.79
N MET A 296 -3.98 -1.61 6.90
CA MET A 296 -3.43 -2.96 6.78
C MET A 296 -1.93 -2.94 6.42
N HIS A 297 -1.54 -2.07 5.49
CA HIS A 297 -0.16 -1.89 5.06
C HIS A 297 0.72 -1.28 6.16
N LEU A 298 0.27 -0.19 6.79
CA LEU A 298 0.95 0.43 7.93
C LEU A 298 1.19 -0.58 9.04
N LEU A 299 0.20 -1.41 9.39
CA LEU A 299 0.33 -2.39 10.46
C LEU A 299 1.38 -3.47 10.15
N LEU A 300 1.45 -3.95 8.89
CA LEU A 300 2.49 -4.89 8.47
C LEU A 300 3.89 -4.27 8.59
N ASN A 301 4.05 -3.05 8.11
CA ASN A 301 5.35 -2.37 8.14
C ASN A 301 5.74 -1.99 9.58
N LEU A 302 4.76 -1.60 10.40
CA LEU A 302 4.95 -1.33 11.82
C LEU A 302 5.45 -2.57 12.55
N SER A 303 4.82 -3.75 12.37
CA SER A 303 5.27 -4.96 13.03
C SER A 303 6.68 -5.37 12.58
N SER A 304 7.00 -5.25 11.30
CA SER A 304 8.35 -5.52 10.78
C SER A 304 9.40 -4.56 11.36
N MET A 305 9.10 -3.26 11.44
CA MET A 305 10.00 -2.27 12.04
C MET A 305 10.16 -2.48 13.54
N LEU A 306 9.09 -2.81 14.27
CA LEU A 306 9.18 -3.13 15.70
C LEU A 306 10.06 -4.36 15.95
N ILE A 307 9.94 -5.41 15.13
CA ILE A 307 10.80 -6.59 15.20
C ILE A 307 12.27 -6.20 14.93
N LEU A 308 12.52 -5.38 13.91
CA LEU A 308 13.86 -4.88 13.62
C LEU A 308 14.44 -4.10 14.81
N GLY A 309 13.67 -3.16 15.38
CA GLY A 309 14.14 -2.38 16.52
C GLY A 309 14.40 -3.25 17.75
N LEU A 310 13.53 -4.23 18.04
CA LEU A 310 13.78 -5.19 19.11
C LEU A 310 15.05 -6.00 18.84
N SER A 311 15.30 -6.45 17.60
CA SER A 311 16.49 -7.24 17.27
C SER A 311 17.80 -6.48 17.46
N ILE A 312 17.76 -5.16 17.33
CA ILE A 312 18.93 -4.30 17.44
C ILE A 312 19.17 -3.86 18.89
N TRP A 313 18.15 -3.29 19.54
CA TRP A 313 18.33 -2.65 20.85
C TRP A 313 17.96 -3.55 22.03
N ARG A 314 17.11 -4.56 21.83
CA ARG A 314 16.58 -5.43 22.90
C ARG A 314 16.50 -6.91 22.44
N PRO A 315 17.59 -7.49 21.91
CA PRO A 315 17.55 -8.84 21.34
C PRO A 315 17.13 -9.91 22.34
N GLU A 316 17.37 -9.69 23.64
CA GLU A 316 16.97 -10.59 24.72
C GLU A 316 15.45 -10.72 24.90
N LEU A 317 14.68 -9.79 24.32
CA LEU A 317 13.21 -9.85 24.31
C LEU A 317 12.67 -10.72 23.17
N LEU A 318 13.48 -11.02 22.16
CA LEU A 318 13.03 -11.80 21.03
C LEU A 318 13.09 -13.31 21.33
N PRO A 319 12.02 -14.05 20.99
CA PRO A 319 11.90 -15.46 21.31
C PRO A 319 12.81 -16.38 20.48
N ILE A 320 13.34 -15.89 19.36
CA ILE A 320 14.19 -16.62 18.43
C ILE A 320 15.27 -15.63 17.98
N SER A 321 16.51 -16.11 17.83
CA SER A 321 17.54 -15.36 17.12
C SER A 321 17.06 -15.11 15.69
N VAL A 322 16.54 -13.91 15.43
CA VAL A 322 16.19 -13.47 14.08
C VAL A 322 17.51 -13.37 13.32
N PRO A 323 17.70 -14.11 12.20
CA PRO A 323 18.90 -13.99 11.39
C PRO A 323 19.10 -12.57 10.86
#